data_AF-C3ZGZ2-F1
#
_entry.id   AF-C3ZGZ2-F1
#
_cell.length_a   1.000
_cell.length_b   1.000
_cell.length_c   1.000
_cell.angle_alpha   90.00
_cell.angle_beta   90.00
_cell.angle_gamma   90.00
#
_symmetry.space_group_name_H-M   'P 1'
#
loop_
_entity.id
_entity.type
_entity.pdbx_description
1 polymer ?
#
loop_
_entity_poly.entity_id
_entity_poly.type
_entity_poly.pdbx_seq_one_letter_code
_entity_poly.pdbx_strand_id
1 'polypeptide(L)'
;MRLLFFAACVALVCASADAWFGGVGDAVSRGFDRAREAVGSAVDRTREAAQGAGDMYSAYRDMRESNWRNSDKYFHARGNYDAAQRGPGGRWAAEVISNAREGYQSGLSGQGEVDTRADQEANNWGRNGGDPNRYRPEGLPDRY
;
A
#
# COMPACT_ATOMS: atom_id res chain seq x y z
N MET A 1 -46.42 30.40 -42.05
CA MET A 1 -45.10 30.75 -41.46
C MET A 1 -45.07 30.74 -39.92
N ARG A 2 -46.07 31.29 -39.20
CA ARG A 2 -46.02 31.36 -37.72
C ARG A 2 -46.05 30.00 -37.00
N LEU A 3 -46.76 29.01 -37.53
CA LEU A 3 -46.87 27.68 -36.91
C LEU A 3 -45.55 26.88 -36.94
N LEU A 4 -44.80 26.97 -38.05
CA LEU A 4 -43.51 26.29 -38.22
C LEU A 4 -42.43 26.89 -37.32
N PHE A 5 -42.46 28.22 -37.12
CA PHE A 5 -41.55 28.89 -36.19
C PHE A 5 -41.80 28.48 -34.73
N PHE A 6 -43.07 28.33 -34.34
CA PHE A 6 -43.43 27.94 -32.97
C PHE A 6 -43.01 26.48 -32.68
N ALA A 7 -43.27 25.56 -33.61
CA ALA A 7 -42.86 24.17 -33.47
C ALA A 7 -41.32 24.00 -33.40
N ALA A 8 -40.57 24.76 -34.20
CA ALA A 8 -39.10 24.74 -34.16
C ALA A 8 -38.55 25.27 -32.82
N CYS A 9 -39.13 26.33 -32.25
CA CYS A 9 -38.73 26.83 -30.93
C CYS A 9 -39.01 25.83 -29.80
N VAL A 10 -40.17 25.17 -29.80
CA VAL A 10 -40.51 24.17 -28.78
C VAL A 10 -39.55 22.97 -28.85
N ALA A 11 -39.25 22.46 -30.04
CA ALA A 11 -38.30 21.36 -30.21
C ALA A 11 -36.88 21.72 -29.75
N LEU A 12 -36.41 22.94 -30.03
CA LEU A 12 -35.10 23.42 -29.59
C LEU A 12 -35.04 23.57 -28.05
N VAL A 13 -36.10 24.07 -27.42
CA VAL A 13 -36.19 24.19 -25.96
C VAL A 13 -36.22 22.81 -25.30
N CYS A 14 -37.03 21.88 -25.80
CA CYS A 14 -37.06 20.51 -25.28
C CYS A 14 -35.70 19.81 -25.42
N ALA A 15 -35.08 19.85 -26.59
CA ALA A 15 -33.75 19.26 -26.79
C ALA A 15 -32.66 19.90 -25.90
N SER A 16 -32.75 21.21 -25.65
CA SER A 16 -31.83 21.91 -24.75
C SER A 16 -32.04 21.53 -23.28
N ALA A 17 -33.29 21.26 -22.86
CA ALA A 17 -33.63 20.80 -21.53
C ALA A 17 -33.14 19.36 -21.31
N ASP A 18 -33.37 18.46 -22.27
CA ASP A 18 -32.90 17.07 -22.20
C ASP A 18 -31.36 17.00 -22.11
N ALA A 19 -30.65 17.84 -22.87
CA ALA A 19 -29.19 17.96 -22.77
C ALA A 19 -28.71 18.52 -21.42
N TRP A 20 -29.43 19.51 -20.86
CA TRP A 20 -29.13 20.07 -19.54
C TRP A 20 -29.36 19.05 -18.42
N PHE A 21 -30.51 18.38 -18.41
CA PHE A 21 -30.84 17.38 -17.38
C PHE A 21 -29.99 16.12 -17.52
N GLY A 22 -29.70 15.65 -18.74
CA GLY A 22 -28.79 14.55 -18.99
C GLY A 22 -27.36 14.85 -18.54
N GLY A 23 -26.83 16.05 -18.86
CA GLY A 23 -25.50 16.47 -18.44
C GLY A 23 -25.35 16.61 -16.91
N VAL A 24 -26.39 17.08 -16.23
CA VAL A 24 -26.44 17.12 -14.75
C VAL A 24 -26.47 15.70 -14.18
N GLY A 25 -27.29 14.80 -14.74
CA GLY A 25 -27.33 13.39 -14.34
C GLY A 25 -25.97 12.70 -14.47
N ASP A 26 -25.30 12.88 -15.60
CA ASP A 26 -23.96 12.31 -15.86
C ASP A 26 -22.88 12.90 -14.93
N ALA A 27 -22.98 14.19 -14.61
CA ALA A 27 -22.06 14.83 -13.66
C ALA A 27 -22.24 14.26 -12.24
N VAL A 28 -23.49 14.08 -11.81
CA VAL A 28 -23.82 13.50 -10.49
C VAL A 28 -23.37 12.05 -10.40
N SER A 29 -23.68 11.21 -11.40
CA SER A 29 -23.25 9.80 -11.44
C SER A 29 -21.73 9.67 -11.37
N ARG A 30 -21.00 10.44 -12.19
CA ARG A 30 -19.51 10.46 -12.14
C ARG A 30 -18.98 10.99 -10.80
N GLY A 31 -19.74 11.82 -10.08
CA GLY A 31 -19.41 12.24 -8.73
C GLY A 31 -19.50 11.08 -7.74
N PHE A 32 -20.60 10.31 -7.81
CA PHE A 32 -20.78 9.11 -6.99
C PHE A 32 -19.75 8.02 -7.28
N ASP A 33 -19.42 7.77 -8.55
CA ASP A 33 -18.43 6.76 -8.94
C ASP A 33 -17.05 7.07 -8.36
N ARG A 34 -16.59 8.33 -8.48
CA ARG A 34 -15.32 8.77 -7.87
C ARG A 34 -15.32 8.64 -6.35
N ALA A 35 -16.44 8.98 -5.71
CA ALA A 35 -16.56 8.82 -4.26
C ALA A 35 -16.47 7.34 -3.84
N ARG A 36 -17.15 6.46 -4.58
CA ARG A 36 -17.10 5.01 -4.36
C ARG A 36 -15.70 4.44 -4.57
N GLU A 37 -15.02 4.83 -5.64
CA GLU A 37 -13.63 4.44 -5.92
C GLU A 37 -12.66 4.93 -4.85
N ALA A 38 -12.80 6.18 -4.40
CA ALA A 38 -11.97 6.74 -3.34
C ALA A 38 -12.15 5.99 -2.01
N VAL A 39 -13.40 5.66 -1.65
CA VAL A 39 -13.70 4.85 -0.46
C VAL A 39 -13.14 3.44 -0.61
N GLY A 40 -13.33 2.79 -1.77
CA GLY A 40 -12.78 1.46 -2.05
C GLY A 40 -11.26 1.44 -1.90
N SER A 41 -10.57 2.40 -2.53
CA SER A 41 -9.10 2.56 -2.41
C SER A 41 -8.64 2.75 -0.97
N ALA A 42 -9.39 3.49 -0.15
CA ALA A 42 -9.05 3.70 1.26
C ALA A 42 -9.24 2.43 2.10
N VAL A 43 -10.31 1.68 1.85
CA VAL A 43 -10.56 0.38 2.49
C VAL A 43 -9.46 -0.62 2.12
N ASP A 44 -9.11 -0.70 0.83
CA ASP A 44 -8.04 -1.60 0.35
C ASP A 44 -6.71 -1.25 1.02
N ARG A 45 -6.28 0.02 0.97
CA ARG A 45 -5.04 0.45 1.64
C ARG A 45 -5.01 0.13 3.13
N THR A 46 -6.14 0.25 3.82
CA THR A 46 -6.23 -0.08 5.25
C THR A 46 -6.07 -1.58 5.49
N ARG A 47 -6.72 -2.41 4.66
CA ARG A 47 -6.60 -3.86 4.69
C ARG A 47 -5.17 -4.31 4.37
N GLU A 48 -4.57 -3.75 3.34
CA GLU A 48 -3.17 -4.02 2.95
C GLU A 48 -2.20 -3.64 4.06
N ALA A 49 -2.39 -2.51 4.73
CA ALA A 49 -1.57 -2.08 5.85
C ALA A 49 -1.67 -3.05 7.04
N ALA A 50 -2.88 -3.51 7.37
CA ALA A 50 -3.09 -4.51 8.42
C ALA A 50 -2.43 -5.85 8.07
N GLN A 51 -2.53 -6.29 6.82
CA GLN A 51 -1.86 -7.50 6.33
C GLN A 51 -0.34 -7.35 6.38
N GLY A 52 0.20 -6.23 5.89
CA GLY A 52 1.63 -5.96 5.90
C GLY A 52 2.21 -5.86 7.32
N ALA A 53 1.46 -5.29 8.26
CA ALA A 53 1.83 -5.33 9.68
C ALA A 53 1.88 -6.77 10.23
N GLY A 54 0.94 -7.62 9.81
CA GLY A 54 0.94 -9.06 10.13
C GLY A 54 2.14 -9.81 9.54
N ASP A 55 2.58 -9.46 8.34
CA ASP A 55 3.77 -10.04 7.71
C ASP A 55 5.05 -9.62 8.44
N MET A 56 5.17 -8.34 8.80
CA MET A 56 6.30 -7.82 9.60
C MET A 56 6.37 -8.53 10.96
N TYR A 57 5.23 -8.75 11.61
CA TYR A 57 5.18 -9.48 12.88
C TYR A 57 5.54 -10.97 12.71
N SER A 58 5.09 -11.61 11.63
CA SER A 58 5.45 -13.00 11.32
C SER A 58 6.96 -13.14 11.08
N ALA A 59 7.58 -12.21 10.36
CA ALA A 59 9.04 -12.17 10.18
C ALA A 59 9.80 -11.99 11.49
N TYR A 60 9.32 -11.11 12.37
CA TYR A 60 9.88 -10.97 13.72
C TYR A 60 9.76 -12.26 14.53
N ARG A 61 8.61 -12.94 14.48
CA ARG A 61 8.41 -14.20 15.19
C ARG A 61 9.34 -15.30 14.69
N ASP A 62 9.47 -15.47 13.39
CA ASP A 62 10.36 -16.47 12.80
C ASP A 62 11.83 -16.17 13.09
N MET A 63 12.23 -14.90 13.10
CA MET A 63 13.55 -14.48 13.54
C MET A 63 13.83 -14.91 14.99
N ARG A 64 12.84 -14.71 15.88
CA ARG A 64 12.95 -15.08 17.30
C ARG A 64 12.94 -16.60 17.49
N GLU A 65 12.11 -17.31 16.73
CA GLU A 65 11.97 -18.77 16.81
C GLU A 65 13.18 -19.50 16.23
N SER A 66 13.69 -19.05 15.09
CA SER A 66 14.85 -19.64 14.44
C SER A 66 16.12 -19.52 15.28
N ASN A 67 16.24 -18.40 16.03
CA ASN A 67 17.41 -18.07 16.85
C ASN A 67 18.74 -18.31 16.10
N TRP A 68 18.73 -18.02 14.79
CA TRP A 68 19.82 -18.36 13.89
C TRP A 68 20.85 -17.23 13.82
N ARG A 69 22.13 -17.60 13.76
CA ARG A 69 23.21 -16.61 13.71
C ARG A 69 23.20 -15.89 12.36
N ASN A 70 23.35 -14.57 12.39
CA ASN A 70 23.43 -13.71 11.20
C ASN A 70 22.19 -13.74 10.28
N SER A 71 21.02 -14.14 10.79
CA SER A 71 19.77 -14.16 10.01
C SER A 71 18.92 -12.90 10.10
N ASP A 72 19.26 -11.94 10.96
CA ASP A 72 18.44 -10.74 11.21
C ASP A 72 18.13 -9.99 9.90
N LYS A 73 19.13 -9.75 9.04
CA LYS A 73 18.95 -9.09 7.73
C LYS A 73 18.05 -9.86 6.76
N TYR A 74 18.07 -11.19 6.83
CA TYR A 74 17.14 -12.02 6.07
C TYR A 74 15.69 -11.75 6.50
N PHE A 75 15.41 -11.77 7.80
CA PHE A 75 14.06 -11.53 8.30
C PHE A 75 13.59 -10.08 8.10
N HIS A 76 14.51 -9.11 8.15
CA HIS A 76 14.26 -7.72 7.75
C HIS A 76 13.81 -7.62 6.29
N ALA A 77 14.57 -8.19 5.37
CA ALA A 77 14.25 -8.20 3.95
C ALA A 77 12.95 -8.97 3.67
N ARG A 78 12.79 -10.16 4.26
CA ARG A 78 11.61 -11.03 4.05
C ARG A 78 10.33 -10.35 4.53
N GLY A 79 10.31 -9.81 5.74
CA GLY A 79 9.14 -9.10 6.28
C GLY A 79 8.74 -7.89 5.42
N ASN A 80 9.72 -7.11 4.96
CA ASN A 80 9.46 -5.97 4.07
C ASN A 80 9.00 -6.40 2.68
N TYR A 81 9.53 -7.51 2.14
CA TYR A 81 9.15 -8.08 0.85
C TYR A 81 7.70 -8.59 0.89
N ASP A 82 7.34 -9.37 1.91
CA ASP A 82 5.99 -9.91 2.09
C ASP A 82 4.97 -8.78 2.29
N ALA A 83 5.28 -7.81 3.15
CA ALA A 83 4.40 -6.68 3.39
C ALA A 83 4.22 -5.78 2.15
N ALA A 84 5.29 -5.54 1.38
CA ALA A 84 5.20 -4.74 0.16
C ALA A 84 4.38 -5.42 -0.94
N GLN A 85 4.36 -6.76 -1.00
CA GLN A 85 3.52 -7.52 -1.93
C GLN A 85 2.02 -7.39 -1.64
N ARG A 86 1.63 -6.94 -0.44
CA ARG A 86 0.22 -6.65 -0.14
C ARG A 86 -0.32 -5.47 -0.93
N GLY A 87 0.53 -4.53 -1.33
CA GLY A 87 0.13 -3.31 -2.03
C GLY A 87 0.66 -2.04 -1.34
N PRO A 88 0.21 -0.85 -1.79
CA PRO A 88 0.66 0.44 -1.24
C PRO A 88 0.51 0.56 0.28
N GLY A 89 -0.59 0.04 0.85
CA GLY A 89 -0.81 0.06 2.30
C GLY A 89 0.17 -0.82 3.07
N GLY A 90 0.48 -2.00 2.54
CA GLY A 90 1.45 -2.91 3.15
C GLY A 90 2.88 -2.39 3.07
N ARG A 91 3.24 -1.77 1.93
CA ARG A 91 4.52 -1.06 1.77
C ARG A 91 4.68 0.07 2.80
N TRP A 92 3.62 0.85 3.02
CA TRP A 92 3.61 1.91 4.04
C TRP A 92 3.77 1.33 5.45
N ALA A 93 3.05 0.24 5.77
CA ALA A 93 3.17 -0.42 7.07
C ALA A 93 4.60 -0.94 7.32
N ALA A 94 5.23 -1.55 6.31
CA ALA A 94 6.60 -2.03 6.38
C ALA A 94 7.60 -0.90 6.69
N GLU A 95 7.43 0.27 6.06
CA GLU A 95 8.25 1.45 6.30
C GLU A 95 8.11 1.98 7.73
N VAL A 96 6.86 2.21 8.16
CA VAL A 96 6.59 2.73 9.51
C VAL A 96 7.14 1.80 10.59
N ILE A 97 6.90 0.49 10.46
CA ILE A 97 7.35 -0.50 11.45
C ILE A 97 8.88 -0.62 11.45
N SER A 98 9.53 -0.59 10.28
CA SER A 98 10.99 -0.63 10.17
C SER A 98 11.64 0.56 10.88
N ASN A 99 11.15 1.78 10.62
CA ASN A 99 11.66 3.01 11.25
C ASN A 99 11.40 3.04 12.76
N ALA A 100 10.23 2.54 13.21
CA ALA A 100 9.92 2.43 14.63
C ALA A 100 10.88 1.46 15.36
N ARG A 101 11.21 0.32 14.74
CA ARG A 101 12.17 -0.65 15.31
C ARG A 101 13.58 -0.05 15.40
N GLU A 102 14.02 0.66 14.36
CA GLU A 102 15.31 1.38 14.37
C GLU A 102 15.39 2.42 15.49
N GLY A 103 14.35 3.24 15.67
CA GLY A 103 14.30 4.25 16.72
C GLY A 103 14.41 3.64 18.12
N TYR A 104 13.77 2.49 18.33
CA TYR A 104 13.92 1.72 19.57
C TYR A 104 15.35 1.19 19.75
N GLN A 105 15.97 0.67 18.68
CA GLN A 105 17.29 0.04 18.75
C GLN A 105 18.43 1.04 18.99
N SER A 106 18.38 2.18 18.30
CA SER A 106 19.38 3.24 18.39
C SER A 106 19.26 4.04 19.70
N GLY A 107 18.04 4.29 20.18
CA GLY A 107 17.81 5.11 21.38
C GLY A 107 17.88 4.35 22.71
N LEU A 108 17.48 3.07 22.73
CA LEU A 108 17.26 2.35 24.00
C LEU A 108 18.12 1.10 24.16
N SER A 109 18.49 0.40 23.08
CA SER A 109 19.34 -0.81 23.18
C SER A 109 20.83 -0.57 22.94
N GLY A 110 21.24 0.65 22.59
CA GLY A 110 22.64 1.01 22.39
C GLY A 110 23.28 0.40 21.14
N GLN A 111 22.48 0.11 20.10
CA GLN A 111 22.97 -0.49 18.85
C GLN A 111 23.73 0.56 18.02
N GLY A 112 24.86 0.16 17.41
CA GLY A 112 25.74 1.06 16.68
C GLY A 112 25.19 1.48 15.31
N GLU A 113 25.58 2.67 14.85
CA GLU A 113 25.10 3.27 13.57
C GLU A 113 25.35 2.39 12.33
N VAL A 114 26.42 1.59 12.33
CA VAL A 114 26.75 0.69 11.22
C VAL A 114 25.72 -0.44 11.09
N ASP A 115 25.29 -1.00 12.21
CA ASP A 115 24.27 -2.06 12.23
C ASP A 115 22.93 -1.49 11.78
N THR A 116 22.56 -0.32 12.28
CA THR A 116 21.37 0.43 11.86
C THR A 116 21.29 0.64 10.35
N ARG A 117 22.40 1.09 9.74
CA ARG A 117 22.45 1.30 8.28
C ARG A 117 22.30 0.00 7.49
N ALA A 118 22.89 -1.09 7.96
CA ALA A 118 22.83 -2.37 7.29
C ALA A 118 21.42 -2.99 7.40
N ASP A 119 20.73 -2.78 8.51
CA ASP A 119 19.34 -3.22 8.70
C ASP A 119 18.39 -2.42 7.80
N GLN A 120 18.62 -1.11 7.65
CA GLN A 120 17.85 -0.29 6.72
C GLN A 120 18.09 -0.64 5.25
N GLU A 121 19.30 -1.04 4.88
CA GLU A 121 19.58 -1.55 3.53
C GLU A 121 18.78 -2.82 3.24
N ALA A 122 18.75 -3.78 4.19
CA ALA A 122 17.96 -5.00 4.06
C ALA A 122 16.44 -4.72 4.00
N ASN A 123 15.94 -3.83 4.85
CA ASN A 123 14.55 -3.39 4.82
C ASN A 123 14.17 -2.84 3.43
N ASN A 124 15.01 -1.94 2.89
CA ASN A 124 14.78 -1.31 1.60
C ASN A 124 14.88 -2.31 0.44
N TRP A 125 15.84 -3.23 0.49
CA TRP A 125 15.99 -4.29 -0.51
C TRP A 125 14.70 -5.10 -0.65
N GLY A 126 14.20 -5.65 0.45
CA GLY A 126 12.95 -6.42 0.45
C GLY A 126 11.75 -5.60 0.03
N ARG A 127 11.60 -4.38 0.58
CA ARG A 127 10.47 -3.49 0.26
C ARG A 127 10.41 -3.11 -1.21
N ASN A 128 11.56 -3.09 -1.89
CA ASN A 128 11.68 -2.80 -3.32
C ASN A 128 11.56 -4.05 -4.22
N GLY A 129 11.19 -5.20 -3.66
CA GLY A 129 10.99 -6.43 -4.42
C GLY A 129 12.28 -7.23 -4.66
N GLY A 130 13.37 -6.88 -3.99
CA GLY A 130 14.60 -7.67 -4.02
C GLY A 130 14.43 -9.00 -3.29
N ASP A 131 15.05 -10.06 -3.81
CA ASP A 131 14.99 -11.40 -3.21
C ASP A 131 15.61 -11.41 -1.80
N PRO A 132 14.83 -11.72 -0.74
CA PRO A 132 15.35 -11.80 0.63
C PRO A 132 16.49 -12.80 0.80
N ASN A 133 16.58 -13.83 -0.07
CA ASN A 133 17.62 -14.84 0.01
C ASN A 133 19.03 -14.30 -0.22
N ARG A 134 19.16 -13.06 -0.73
CA ARG A 134 20.43 -12.32 -0.73
C ARG A 134 21.08 -12.27 0.66
N TYR A 135 20.30 -12.25 1.73
CA TYR A 135 20.78 -12.22 3.12
C TYR A 135 20.60 -13.55 3.85
N ARG A 136 20.15 -14.62 3.18
CA ARG A 136 19.90 -15.91 3.83
C ARG A 136 21.24 -16.50 4.28
N PRO A 137 21.44 -16.76 5.59
CA PRO A 137 22.65 -17.42 6.05
C PRO A 137 22.61 -18.92 5.71
N GLU A 138 23.79 -19.48 5.49
CA GLU A 138 23.94 -20.91 5.24
C GLU A 138 23.34 -21.74 6.39
N GLY A 139 22.59 -22.78 6.04
CA GLY A 139 21.95 -23.69 6.99
C GLY A 139 20.67 -23.18 7.65
N LEU A 140 20.18 -21.96 7.35
CA LEU A 140 18.87 -21.51 7.84
C LEU A 140 17.78 -22.49 7.33
N PRO A 141 16.99 -23.11 8.22
CA PRO A 141 15.98 -24.10 7.81
C PRO A 141 15.02 -23.56 6.75
N ASP A 142 14.76 -24.33 5.70
CA ASP A 142 13.94 -23.93 4.54
C ASP A 142 12.49 -23.54 4.85
N ARG A 143 11.99 -23.85 6.05
CA ARG A 143 10.68 -23.40 6.52
C ARG A 143 10.60 -21.88 6.73
N TYR A 144 11.75 -21.22 6.85
CA TYR A 144 11.90 -19.79 7.05
C TYR A 144 12.29 -19.09 5.78
#